data_AF-A0A7S4CDA5-F1
#
_entry.id   AF-A0A7S4CDA5-F1
#
_cell.length_a   1.000
_cell.length_b   1.000
_cell.length_c   1.000
_cell.angle_alpha   90.00
_cell.angle_beta   90.00
_cell.angle_gamma   90.00
#
_symmetry.space_group_name_H-M   'P 1'
#
loop_
_entity.id
_entity.type
_entity.pdbx_description
1 polymer ?
#
loop_
_entity_poly.entity_id
_entity_poly.type
_entity_poly.pdbx_seq_one_letter_code
_entity_poly.pdbx_strand_id
1 'polypeptide(L)'
;VGGRIVEEMCLKRGLQVDCVLLLEVPDLVSLCARMLVRHAGTGRDRPEDRDVHTILQRVRRALLWEQGLCDYYRDGHVPFHRIDTAQPVPAVASDLQQVLDPLCGPAQPTAPPSVP
;
A
#
# COMPACT_ATOMS: atom_id res chain seq x y z
N VAL A 1 5.18 -17.11 0.71
CA VAL A 1 6.38 -16.96 1.58
C VAL A 1 6.57 -15.53 2.09
N GLY A 2 6.38 -14.49 1.26
CA GLY A 2 6.55 -13.09 1.68
C GLY A 2 5.62 -12.61 2.80
N GLY A 3 4.30 -12.84 2.68
CA GLY A 3 3.32 -12.39 3.69
C GLY A 3 3.53 -12.99 5.08
N ARG A 4 3.78 -14.31 5.12
CA ARG A 4 4.11 -15.04 6.34
C ARG A 4 5.31 -14.45 7.08
N ILE A 5 6.38 -14.08 6.37
CA ILE A 5 7.58 -13.51 7.00
C ILE A 5 7.26 -12.17 7.66
N VAL A 6 6.47 -11.32 6.99
CA VAL A 6 6.09 -10.00 7.52
C VAL A 6 5.23 -10.16 8.78
N GLU A 7 4.22 -11.02 8.74
CA GLU A 7 3.34 -11.27 9.88
C GLU A 7 4.09 -11.89 11.07
N GLU A 8 4.94 -12.90 10.84
CA GLU A 8 5.78 -13.49 11.89
C GLU A 8 6.73 -12.46 12.52
N MET A 9 7.26 -11.52 11.74
CA MET A 9 8.10 -10.43 12.26
C MET A 9 7.30 -9.43 13.09
N CYS A 10 6.08 -9.08 12.67
CA CYS A 10 5.18 -8.24 13.44
C CYS A 10 4.81 -8.90 14.77
N LEU A 11 4.40 -10.16 14.73
CA LEU A 11 4.02 -10.93 15.92
C LEU A 11 5.18 -11.07 16.92
N LYS A 12 6.40 -11.33 16.45
CA LYS A 12 7.61 -11.39 17.30
C LYS A 12 7.91 -10.06 18.01
N ARG A 13 7.40 -8.94 17.47
CA ARG A 13 7.51 -7.60 18.05
C ARG A 13 6.27 -7.17 18.84
N GLY A 14 5.29 -8.08 19.02
CA GLY A 14 4.02 -7.78 19.68
C GLY A 14 3.10 -6.87 18.86
N LEU A 15 3.32 -6.76 17.55
CA LEU A 15 2.47 -6.01 16.64
C LEU A 15 1.47 -6.96 15.99
N GLN A 16 0.19 -6.58 15.99
CA GLN A 16 -0.85 -7.21 15.19
C GLN A 16 -1.13 -6.37 13.96
N VAL A 17 -1.46 -7.03 12.85
CA VAL A 17 -1.82 -6.37 11.60
C VAL A 17 -3.34 -6.37 11.51
N ASP A 18 -3.96 -5.18 11.55
CA ASP A 18 -5.42 -5.05 11.52
C ASP A 18 -5.99 -5.26 10.11
N CYS A 19 -5.24 -4.89 9.08
CA CYS A 19 -5.59 -5.14 7.68
C CYS A 19 -4.38 -5.08 6.75
N VAL A 20 -4.55 -5.62 5.55
CA VAL A 20 -3.63 -5.49 4.43
C VAL A 20 -4.35 -4.85 3.25
N LEU A 21 -3.77 -3.77 2.72
CA LEU A 21 -4.29 -3.03 1.56
C LEU A 21 -3.37 -3.25 0.35
N LEU A 22 -3.91 -3.82 -0.73
CA LEU A 22 -3.23 -3.91 -2.01
C LEU A 22 -3.74 -2.81 -2.95
N LEU A 23 -2.84 -1.91 -3.36
CA LEU A 23 -3.13 -0.86 -4.33
C LEU A 23 -2.88 -1.39 -5.74
N GLU A 24 -3.96 -1.62 -6.49
CA GLU A 24 -3.90 -2.25 -7.80
C GLU A 24 -3.79 -1.22 -8.91
N VAL A 25 -2.80 -1.41 -9.78
CA VAL A 25 -2.64 -0.59 -10.99
C VAL A 25 -2.96 -1.48 -12.18
N PRO A 26 -3.99 -1.16 -12.98
CA PRO A 26 -4.49 -2.06 -14.02
C PRO A 26 -3.54 -2.21 -15.22
N ASP A 27 -2.63 -1.26 -15.41
CA ASP A 27 -1.80 -1.18 -16.59
C ASP A 27 -0.35 -0.86 -16.24
N LEU A 28 0.53 -1.79 -16.65
CA LEU A 28 1.98 -1.68 -16.50
C LEU A 28 2.54 -0.48 -17.27
N VAL A 29 1.95 -0.14 -18.42
CA VAL A 29 2.38 1.00 -19.23
C VAL A 29 2.09 2.30 -18.48
N SER A 30 0.86 2.44 -17.96
CA SER A 30 0.46 3.56 -17.10
C SER A 30 1.31 3.66 -15.84
N LEU A 31 1.66 2.54 -15.20
CA LEU A 31 2.56 2.52 -14.05
C LEU A 31 3.96 3.05 -14.40
N CYS A 32 4.55 2.54 -15.49
CA CYS A 32 5.86 2.98 -15.95
C CYS A 32 5.85 4.47 -16.32
N ALA A 33 4.81 4.94 -17.02
CA ALA A 33 4.64 6.34 -17.37
C ALA A 33 4.55 7.24 -16.11
N ARG A 34 3.76 6.85 -15.10
CA ARG A 34 3.65 7.58 -13.83
C ARG A 34 4.99 7.66 -13.10
N MET A 35 5.77 6.57 -13.09
CA MET A 35 7.10 6.55 -12.44
C MET A 35 8.12 7.43 -13.16
N LEU A 36 8.12 7.43 -14.49
CA LEU A 36 9.02 8.27 -15.31
C LEU A 36 8.71 9.77 -15.16
N VAL A 37 7.44 10.15 -14.98
CA VAL A 37 7.02 11.55 -14.88
C VAL A 37 7.12 12.09 -13.44
N ARG A 38 7.22 11.21 -12.44
CA ARG A 38 7.35 11.56 -11.00
C ARG A 38 8.51 12.53 -10.72
N HIS A 39 9.51 12.57 -11.59
CA HIS A 39 10.67 13.48 -11.53
C HIS A 39 10.31 14.96 -11.51
N ALA A 40 9.17 15.36 -12.08
CA ALA A 40 8.86 16.78 -12.27
C ALA A 40 8.36 17.51 -11.00
N GLY A 41 7.85 16.80 -9.98
CA GLY A 41 7.08 17.44 -8.89
C GLY A 41 7.69 17.42 -7.49
N THR A 42 8.67 16.56 -7.22
CA THR A 42 9.10 16.28 -5.83
C THR A 42 10.53 16.72 -5.49
N GLY A 43 11.29 17.25 -6.45
CA GLY A 43 12.68 17.70 -6.26
C GLY A 43 13.67 16.60 -5.83
N ARG A 44 13.23 15.34 -5.74
CA ARG A 44 14.02 14.17 -5.39
C ARG A 44 14.08 13.25 -6.59
N ASP A 45 15.08 13.48 -7.42
CA ASP A 45 15.40 12.61 -8.54
C ASP A 45 15.95 11.28 -8.01
N ARG A 46 15.20 10.21 -8.23
CA ARG A 46 15.60 8.85 -7.86
C ARG A 46 16.31 8.22 -9.06
N PRO A 47 17.60 7.87 -8.95
CA PRO A 47 18.34 7.31 -10.08
C PRO A 47 17.68 6.05 -10.65
N GLU A 48 17.02 5.25 -9.81
CA GLU A 48 16.29 4.04 -10.18
C GLU A 48 14.96 4.27 -10.93
N ASP A 49 14.49 5.50 -11.05
CA ASP A 49 13.26 5.88 -11.76
C ASP A 49 13.58 6.56 -13.12
N ARG A 50 14.86 6.66 -13.52
CA ARG A 50 15.28 7.33 -14.76
C ARG A 50 15.25 6.45 -16.01
N ASP A 51 15.27 5.14 -15.83
CA ASP A 51 15.37 4.17 -16.91
C ASP A 51 14.19 3.18 -16.88
N VAL A 52 13.55 3.04 -18.04
CA VAL A 52 12.40 2.15 -18.25
C VAL A 52 12.78 0.70 -17.96
N HIS A 53 13.99 0.28 -18.33
CA HIS A 53 14.42 -1.10 -18.08
C HIS A 53 14.49 -1.40 -16.58
N THR A 54 15.08 -0.48 -15.79
CA THR A 54 15.14 -0.56 -14.33
C THR A 54 13.75 -0.58 -13.69
N ILE A 55 12.81 0.26 -14.18
CA ILE A 55 11.42 0.27 -13.73
C ILE A 55 10.74 -1.08 -14.01
N LEU A 56 10.87 -1.61 -15.23
CA LEU A 56 10.27 -2.89 -15.62
C LEU A 56 10.80 -4.06 -14.78
N GLN A 57 12.10 -4.09 -14.46
CA GLN A 57 12.68 -5.11 -13.58
C GLN A 57 12.07 -5.06 -12.17
N ARG A 58 11.86 -3.85 -11.63
CA ARG A 58 11.24 -3.66 -10.31
C ARG A 58 9.79 -4.09 -10.31
N VAL A 59 9.03 -3.73 -11.35
CA VAL A 59 7.64 -4.12 -11.48
C VAL A 59 7.49 -5.63 -11.66
N ARG A 60 8.33 -6.26 -12.50
CA ARG A 60 8.35 -7.73 -12.65
C ARG A 60 8.62 -8.43 -11.33
N ARG A 61 9.59 -7.94 -10.55
CA ARG A 61 9.88 -8.48 -9.21
C ARG A 61 8.71 -8.28 -8.25
N ALA A 62 8.04 -7.13 -8.31
CA ALA A 62 6.87 -6.84 -7.49
C ALA A 62 5.71 -7.80 -7.81
N LEU A 63 5.39 -8.02 -9.09
CA LEU A 63 4.32 -8.94 -9.52
C LEU A 63 4.55 -10.39 -9.04
N LEU A 64 5.78 -10.89 -9.15
CA LEU A 64 6.13 -12.23 -8.64
C LEU A 64 5.96 -12.33 -7.12
N TRP A 65 6.22 -11.24 -6.41
CA TRP A 65 6.07 -11.18 -4.95
C TRP A 65 4.60 -11.00 -4.53
N GLU A 66 3.84 -10.23 -5.30
CA GLU A 66 2.41 -9.96 -5.12
C GLU A 66 1.59 -11.25 -5.22
N GLN A 67 1.85 -12.11 -6.20
CA GLN A 67 1.11 -13.35 -6.37
C GLN A 67 1.18 -14.23 -5.11
N GLY A 68 2.39 -14.40 -4.56
CA GLY A 68 2.60 -15.16 -3.32
C GLY A 68 2.15 -14.45 -2.04
N LEU A 69 1.85 -13.15 -2.09
CA LEU A 69 1.24 -12.37 -1.01
C LEU A 69 -0.29 -12.50 -1.05
N CYS A 70 -0.88 -12.34 -2.23
CA CYS A 70 -2.31 -12.47 -2.45
C CYS A 70 -2.81 -13.86 -2.06
N ASP A 71 -2.10 -14.91 -2.47
CA ASP A 71 -2.48 -16.28 -2.11
C ASP A 71 -2.36 -16.53 -0.60
N TYR A 72 -1.38 -15.91 0.07
CA TYR A 72 -1.21 -16.03 1.52
C TYR A 72 -2.32 -15.33 2.31
N TYR A 73 -2.64 -14.08 1.96
CA TYR A 73 -3.64 -13.30 2.68
C TYR A 73 -5.08 -13.61 2.28
N ARG A 74 -5.31 -14.22 1.11
CA ARG A 74 -6.64 -14.73 0.71
C ARG A 74 -7.15 -15.82 1.66
N ASP A 75 -6.25 -16.69 2.11
CA ASP A 75 -6.58 -17.80 3.01
C ASP A 75 -6.30 -17.47 4.49
N GLY A 76 -5.82 -16.26 4.77
CA GLY A 76 -5.37 -15.81 6.09
C GLY A 76 -6.50 -15.26 6.98
N HIS A 77 -6.16 -15.03 8.25
CA HIS A 77 -7.08 -14.46 9.25
C HIS A 77 -7.10 -12.92 9.26
N VAL A 78 -6.19 -12.27 8.54
CA VAL A 78 -6.08 -10.80 8.47
C VAL A 78 -6.93 -10.29 7.30
N PRO A 79 -7.82 -9.28 7.51
CA PRO A 79 -8.59 -8.66 6.45
C PRO A 79 -7.71 -8.17 5.30
N PHE A 80 -8.01 -8.61 4.08
CA PHE A 80 -7.28 -8.26 2.87
C PHE A 80 -8.19 -7.50 1.90
N HIS A 81 -7.81 -6.27 1.53
CA HIS A 81 -8.58 -5.42 0.64
C HIS A 81 -7.77 -5.02 -0.58
N ARG A 82 -8.41 -5.06 -1.75
CA ARG A 82 -7.84 -4.60 -3.02
C ARG A 82 -8.47 -3.25 -3.35
N ILE A 83 -7.65 -2.26 -3.68
CA ILE A 83 -8.08 -0.89 -3.99
C ILE A 83 -7.67 -0.59 -5.42
N ASP A 84 -8.64 -0.28 -6.27
CA ASP A 84 -8.38 0.12 -7.65
C ASP A 84 -7.78 1.53 -7.69
N THR A 85 -6.61 1.68 -8.33
CA THR A 85 -5.92 2.96 -8.53
C THR A 85 -5.96 3.47 -9.97
N ALA A 86 -6.78 2.85 -10.82
CA ALA A 86 -7.15 3.36 -12.14
C ALA A 86 -7.93 4.68 -12.05
N GLN A 87 -8.71 4.82 -10.97
CA GLN A 87 -9.55 5.97 -10.70
C GLN A 87 -8.77 7.21 -10.23
N PRO A 88 -9.39 8.42 -10.27
CA PRO A 88 -8.76 9.65 -9.77
C PRO A 88 -8.37 9.57 -8.29
N VAL A 89 -7.32 10.29 -7.90
CA VAL A 89 -6.79 10.31 -6.51
C VAL A 89 -7.87 10.54 -5.44
N PRO A 90 -8.85 11.47 -5.61
CA PRO A 90 -9.90 11.65 -4.61
C PRO A 90 -10.79 10.41 -4.42
N ALA A 91 -11.02 9.63 -5.48
CA ALA A 91 -11.80 8.40 -5.40
C ALA A 91 -11.00 7.30 -4.67
N VAL A 92 -9.72 7.14 -4.99
CA VAL A 92 -8.83 6.22 -4.26
C VAL A 92 -8.77 6.58 -2.77
N ALA A 93 -8.69 7.87 -2.43
CA ALA A 93 -8.68 8.33 -1.06
C ALA A 93 -10.00 7.99 -0.33
N SER A 94 -11.14 8.16 -1.00
CA SER A 94 -12.45 7.76 -0.47
C SER A 94 -12.52 6.25 -0.20
N ASP A 95 -12.02 5.41 -1.11
CA ASP A 95 -12.01 3.96 -0.92
C ASP A 95 -11.12 3.53 0.25
N LEU A 96 -9.94 4.15 0.37
CA LEU A 96 -9.06 3.94 1.52
C LEU A 96 -9.74 4.33 2.83
N GLN A 97 -10.42 5.48 2.85
CA GLN A 97 -11.14 5.97 4.01
C GLN A 97 -12.24 4.99 4.45
N GLN A 98 -13.02 4.44 3.51
CA GLN A 98 -14.06 3.45 3.81
C GLN A 98 -13.51 2.17 4.45
N VAL A 99 -12.28 1.76 4.09
CA VAL A 99 -11.64 0.57 4.69
C VAL A 99 -11.00 0.90 6.05
N LEU A 100 -10.43 2.09 6.20
CA LEU A 100 -9.66 2.47 7.40
C LEU A 100 -10.53 3.02 8.54
N ASP A 101 -11.60 3.78 8.25
CA ASP A 101 -12.45 4.41 9.26
C ASP A 101 -13.01 3.40 10.28
N PRO A 102 -13.47 2.20 9.90
CA PRO A 102 -13.93 1.18 10.85
C PRO A 102 -12.82 0.67 11.78
N LEU A 103 -11.56 0.70 11.34
CA LEU A 103 -10.42 0.17 12.08
C LEU A 103 -9.87 1.18 13.09
N CYS A 104 -10.01 2.48 12.81
CA CYS A 104 -9.53 3.55 13.68
C CYS A 104 -10.36 3.76 14.95
N GLY A 105 -11.49 3.04 15.09
CA GLY A 105 -12.45 3.24 16.18
C GLY A 105 -13.12 4.63 16.14
N PRO A 106 -14.09 4.92 17.03
CA PRO A 106 -14.59 6.28 17.17
C PRO A 106 -13.42 7.17 17.59
N ALA A 107 -13.18 8.26 16.86
CA ALA A 107 -12.26 9.30 17.29
C ALA A 107 -12.63 9.70 18.72
N GLN A 108 -11.83 9.28 19.71
CA GLN A 108 -12.07 9.71 21.08
C GLN A 108 -11.98 11.24 21.05
N PRO A 109 -13.03 11.96 21.49
CA PRO A 109 -12.93 13.40 21.64
C PRO A 109 -11.81 13.63 22.65
N THR A 110 -10.65 14.08 22.16
CA THR A 110 -9.56 14.53 23.02
C THR A 110 -10.11 15.70 23.80
N ALA A 111 -10.48 15.45 25.06
CA ALA A 111 -10.83 16.51 25.98
C ALA A 111 -9.67 17.52 25.98
N PRO A 112 -9.94 18.82 25.82
CA PRO A 112 -8.88 19.81 25.84
C PRO A 112 -8.11 19.69 27.18
N PRO A 113 -6.78 19.83 27.17
CA PRO A 113 -6.01 19.72 28.39
C PRO A 113 -6.49 20.79 29.39
N SER A 114 -7.04 20.34 30.52
CA SER A 114 -7.32 21.20 31.66
C SER A 114 -5.99 21.72 32.19
N VAL A 115 -5.68 22.99 31.89
CA VAL A 115 -4.53 23.68 32.47
C VAL A 115 -4.85 24.01 33.93
N PRO A 116 -3.97 23.67 34.90
CA PRO A 116 -4.15 24.00 36.32
C PRO A 116 -4.04 25.49 36.62
#